data_AF-A0A165CPN1-F1
#
_entry.id   AF-A0A165CPN1-F1
#
_cell.length_a   1.000
_cell.length_b   1.000
_cell.length_c   1.000
_cell.angle_alpha   90.00
_cell.angle_beta   90.00
_cell.angle_gamma   90.00
#
_symmetry.space_group_name_H-M   'P 1'
#
loop_
_entity.id
_entity.type
_entity.pdbx_description
1 polymer ?
#
loop_
_entity_poly.entity_id
_entity_poly.type
_entity_poly.pdbx_seq_one_letter_code
_entity_poly.pdbx_strand_id
1 'polypeptide(L)'
;YAWAPIGDRARRRDFFVRGTRYSILPALSLDGVLRVAVQDRSYKGDDFFDFIESLLDDMRPFPEPNSVIVCDNASIHKQQELRELGFSAMKAWIRRNRDYVQGELSGRAECDPYSMLWDAVYETMTAEHAFGWFRHSGYV
;
A
#
# COMPACT_ATOMS: atom_id res chain seq x y z
N TYR A 1 -21.65 -3.65 38.45
CA TYR A 1 -22.93 -2.95 38.18
C TYR A 1 -23.14 -1.89 39.25
N ALA A 2 -23.74 -0.75 38.90
CA ALA A 2 -24.11 0.30 39.86
C ALA A 2 -25.59 0.61 39.71
N TRP A 3 -26.29 0.81 40.82
CA TRP A 3 -27.71 1.13 40.87
C TRP A 3 -27.90 2.52 41.48
N ALA A 4 -28.89 3.26 40.97
CA ALA A 4 -29.37 4.51 41.57
C ALA A 4 -30.90 4.59 41.44
N PRO A 5 -31.59 5.29 42.36
CA PRO A 5 -33.01 5.56 42.26
C PRO A 5 -33.39 6.32 40.98
N ILE A 6 -34.66 6.22 40.58
CA ILE A 6 -35.21 6.97 39.43
C ILE A 6 -35.02 8.48 39.65
N GLY A 7 -34.37 9.15 38.70
CA GLY A 7 -34.03 10.57 38.76
C GLY A 7 -32.56 10.85 39.07
N ASP A 8 -31.83 9.87 39.59
CA ASP A 8 -30.44 10.03 39.97
C ASP A 8 -29.46 9.32 39.02
N ARG A 9 -28.31 9.96 38.79
CA ARG A 9 -27.25 9.37 37.96
C ARG A 9 -26.49 8.33 38.77
N ALA A 10 -26.59 7.05 38.37
CA ALA A 10 -25.72 6.00 38.89
C ALA A 10 -24.24 6.33 38.59
N ARG A 11 -23.44 6.51 39.64
CA ARG A 11 -21.98 6.76 39.52
C ARG A 11 -21.22 5.51 39.93
N ARG A 12 -20.48 4.93 38.98
CA ARG A 12 -19.45 3.93 39.26
C ARG A 12 -18.09 4.55 38.99
N ARG A 13 -17.19 4.53 39.98
CA ARG A 13 -15.76 4.72 39.72
C ARG A 13 -15.18 3.34 39.49
N ASP A 14 -14.68 3.11 38.29
CA ASP A 14 -13.93 1.90 37.98
C ASP A 14 -12.45 2.28 37.90
N PHE A 15 -11.56 1.41 38.39
CA PHE A 15 -10.14 1.60 38.13
C PHE A 15 -9.92 1.28 36.66
N PHE A 16 -9.65 2.30 35.84
CA PHE A 16 -9.25 2.07 34.45
C PHE A 16 -7.82 1.55 34.44
N VAL A 17 -7.66 0.25 34.69
CA VAL A 17 -6.39 -0.44 34.50
C VAL A 17 -6.18 -0.53 33.00
N ARG A 18 -5.30 0.30 32.44
CA ARG A 18 -4.84 0.13 31.05
C ARG A 18 -3.99 -1.14 31.00
N GLY A 19 -4.56 -2.22 30.47
CA GLY A 19 -3.76 -3.34 29.99
C GLY A 19 -2.89 -2.92 28.80
N THR A 20 -1.88 -3.73 28.49
CA THR A 20 -1.06 -3.54 27.28
C THR A 20 -1.93 -3.70 26.04
N ARG A 21 -1.82 -2.77 25.09
CA ARG A 21 -2.50 -2.84 23.79
C ARG A 21 -1.54 -3.38 22.76
N TYR A 22 -1.99 -4.35 21.98
CA TYR A 22 -1.25 -4.87 20.84
C TYR A 22 -1.92 -4.45 19.53
N SER A 23 -1.11 -4.13 18.54
CA SER A 23 -1.50 -3.91 17.16
C SER A 23 -1.12 -5.12 16.34
N ILE A 24 -1.99 -5.51 15.40
CA ILE A 24 -1.83 -6.68 14.54
C ILE A 24 -1.94 -6.20 13.09
N LEU A 25 -1.01 -6.63 12.24
CA LEU A 25 -1.02 -6.36 10.80
C LEU A 25 -1.04 -7.70 10.04
N PRO A 26 -2.23 -8.16 9.60
CA PRO A 26 -2.37 -9.39 8.83
C PRO A 26 -2.45 -9.13 7.32
N ALA A 27 -1.81 -9.99 6.53
CA ALA A 27 -2.06 -10.15 5.11
C ALA A 27 -2.93 -11.40 4.91
N LEU A 28 -4.09 -11.23 4.28
CA LEU A 28 -5.08 -12.29 4.07
C LEU A 28 -5.20 -12.62 2.59
N SER A 29 -5.37 -13.92 2.30
CA SER A 29 -5.76 -14.47 1.01
C SER A 29 -7.10 -15.19 1.12
N LEU A 30 -7.62 -15.67 -0.02
CA LEU A 30 -8.80 -16.53 -0.05
C LEU A 30 -8.56 -17.89 0.64
N ASP A 31 -7.31 -18.34 0.74
CA ASP A 31 -6.92 -19.58 1.39
C ASP A 31 -6.54 -19.40 2.87
N GLY A 32 -6.69 -18.17 3.39
CA GLY A 32 -6.41 -17.83 4.78
C GLY A 32 -5.26 -16.84 4.94
N VAL A 33 -4.62 -16.85 6.10
CA VAL A 33 -3.60 -15.89 6.48
C VAL A 33 -2.28 -16.19 5.76
N LEU A 34 -1.77 -15.23 5.00
CA LEU A 34 -0.44 -15.33 4.37
C LEU A 34 0.66 -14.93 5.35
N ARG A 35 0.48 -13.81 6.04
CA ARG A 35 1.46 -13.27 6.99
C ARG A 35 0.79 -12.49 8.11
N VAL A 36 1.40 -12.47 9.29
CA VAL A 36 0.97 -11.64 10.43
C VAL A 36 2.18 -11.04 11.12
N ALA A 37 2.11 -9.76 11.43
CA ALA A 37 2.98 -9.11 12.41
C ALA A 37 2.16 -8.64 13.62
N VAL A 38 2.76 -8.68 14.80
CA VAL A 38 2.15 -8.24 16.07
C VAL A 38 3.17 -7.44 16.87
N GLN A 39 2.75 -6.30 17.42
CA GLN A 39 3.59 -5.47 18.28
C GLN A 39 2.75 -4.73 19.34
N ASP A 40 3.38 -4.29 20.42
CA ASP A 40 2.73 -3.57 21.54
C ASP A 40 2.66 -2.04 21.34
N ARG A 41 2.86 -1.58 20.10
CA ARG A 41 2.86 -0.17 19.68
C ARG A 41 2.12 -0.01 18.35
N SER A 42 1.70 1.22 18.03
CA SER A 42 1.11 1.52 16.71
C SER A 42 2.13 1.35 15.59
N TYR A 43 1.70 0.85 14.43
CA TYR A 43 2.49 0.80 13.20
C TYR A 43 2.79 2.19 12.66
N LYS A 44 4.03 2.40 12.22
CA LYS A 44 4.49 3.55 11.45
C LYS A 44 4.75 3.14 10.00
N GLY A 45 5.15 4.10 9.17
CA GLY A 45 5.48 3.84 7.77
C GLY A 45 6.56 2.79 7.59
N ASP A 46 7.67 2.93 8.29
CA ASP A 46 8.79 2.00 8.22
C ASP A 46 8.36 0.58 8.65
N ASP A 47 7.61 0.46 9.77
CA ASP A 47 7.08 -0.84 10.21
C ASP A 47 6.16 -1.47 9.12
N PHE A 48 5.42 -0.65 8.37
CA PHE A 48 4.56 -1.11 7.27
C PHE A 48 5.37 -1.44 6.02
N PHE A 49 6.42 -0.68 5.70
CA PHE A 49 7.33 -0.96 4.59
C PHE A 49 8.04 -2.29 4.80
N ASP A 50 8.63 -2.51 5.98
CA ASP A 50 9.29 -3.77 6.35
C ASP A 50 8.31 -4.97 6.27
N PHE A 51 7.06 -4.75 6.66
CA PHE A 51 6.01 -5.74 6.51
C PHE A 51 5.70 -6.05 5.05
N ILE A 52 5.63 -5.04 4.18
CA ILE A 52 5.39 -5.24 2.75
C ILE A 52 6.57 -5.94 2.08
N GLU A 53 7.82 -5.54 2.36
CA GLU A 53 9.00 -6.27 1.88
C GLU A 53 8.94 -7.75 2.28
N SER A 54 8.62 -8.01 3.55
CA SER A 54 8.48 -9.39 4.04
C SER A 54 7.28 -10.15 3.42
N LEU A 55 6.20 -9.45 3.06
CA LEU A 55 5.02 -10.05 2.44
C LEU A 55 5.30 -10.44 0.98
N LEU A 56 6.11 -9.66 0.26
CA LEU A 56 6.44 -9.93 -1.14
C LEU A 56 7.13 -11.29 -1.32
N ASP A 57 7.86 -11.78 -0.31
CA ASP A 57 8.45 -13.13 -0.30
C ASP A 57 7.40 -14.26 -0.38
N ASP A 58 6.18 -14.02 0.12
CA ASP A 58 5.09 -15.00 0.13
C ASP A 58 4.13 -14.85 -1.07
N MET A 59 4.33 -13.81 -1.88
CA MET A 59 3.49 -13.50 -3.03
C MET A 59 3.96 -14.21 -4.30
N ARG A 60 3.04 -14.32 -5.27
CA ARG A 60 3.34 -14.89 -6.58
C ARG A 60 3.33 -13.82 -7.68
N PRO A 61 4.00 -14.04 -8.82
CA PRO A 61 3.88 -13.16 -9.98
C PRO A 61 2.44 -13.08 -10.48
N PHE A 62 2.01 -11.90 -10.92
CA PHE A 62 0.72 -11.77 -11.61
C PHE A 62 0.73 -12.57 -12.94
N PRO A 63 -0.34 -13.33 -13.29
CA PRO A 63 -1.68 -13.37 -12.68
C PRO A 63 -1.93 -14.54 -11.72
N GLU A 64 -0.89 -15.12 -11.11
CA GLU A 64 -1.06 -16.27 -10.21
C GLU A 64 -1.81 -15.89 -8.91
N PRO A 65 -2.35 -16.86 -8.15
CA PRO A 65 -2.95 -16.57 -6.85
C PRO A 65 -1.99 -15.82 -5.92
N ASN A 66 -2.51 -14.89 -5.11
CA ASN A 66 -1.72 -14.07 -4.17
C ASN A 66 -0.69 -13.14 -4.85
N SER A 67 -1.04 -12.58 -6.01
CA SER A 67 -0.16 -11.69 -6.79
C SER A 67 -0.49 -10.20 -6.72
N VAL A 68 -1.55 -9.82 -6.00
CA VAL A 68 -1.98 -8.42 -5.86
C VAL A 68 -2.24 -8.10 -4.39
N ILE A 69 -1.61 -7.03 -3.89
CA ILE A 69 -1.86 -6.49 -2.55
C ILE A 69 -2.95 -5.42 -2.66
N VAL A 70 -4.00 -5.56 -1.83
CA VAL A 70 -5.03 -4.54 -1.66
C VAL A 70 -4.97 -4.04 -0.22
N CYS A 71 -4.74 -2.73 -0.07
CA CYS A 71 -4.72 -2.05 1.22
C CYS A 71 -5.77 -0.93 1.26
N ASP A 72 -6.20 -0.53 2.46
CA ASP A 72 -7.05 0.64 2.61
C ASP A 72 -6.26 1.95 2.35
N ASN A 73 -6.94 3.10 2.38
CA ASN A 73 -6.32 4.38 2.06
C ASN A 73 -5.69 5.07 3.29
N ALA A 74 -5.08 4.31 4.20
CA ALA A 74 -4.40 4.86 5.37
C ALA A 74 -3.18 5.73 4.99
N SER A 75 -2.85 6.72 5.83
CA SER A 75 -1.71 7.62 5.59
C SER A 75 -0.36 6.90 5.62
N ILE A 76 -0.23 5.84 6.43
CA ILE A 76 0.98 5.03 6.52
C ILE A 76 1.31 4.27 5.22
N HIS A 77 0.33 4.06 4.34
CA HIS A 77 0.53 3.42 3.02
C HIS A 77 1.07 4.39 1.95
N LYS A 78 1.21 5.68 2.28
CA LYS A 78 1.55 6.75 1.33
C LYS A 78 3.00 7.23 1.42
N GLN A 79 3.86 6.48 2.11
CA GLN A 79 5.29 6.76 2.27
C GLN A 79 5.97 6.91 0.90
N GLN A 80 7.00 7.76 0.84
CA GLN A 80 7.66 8.06 -0.43
C GLN A 80 8.43 6.85 -0.96
N GLU A 81 9.00 6.01 -0.09
CA GLU A 81 9.68 4.77 -0.50
C GLU A 81 8.71 3.79 -1.19
N LEU A 82 7.49 3.60 -0.64
CA LEU A 82 6.44 2.79 -1.26
C LEU A 82 5.97 3.35 -2.61
N ARG A 83 5.98 4.68 -2.76
CA ARG A 83 5.67 5.35 -4.03
C ARG A 83 6.82 5.25 -5.02
N GLU A 84 8.07 5.35 -4.59
CA GLU A 84 9.22 5.26 -5.49
C GLU A 84 9.38 3.85 -6.07
N LEU A 85 8.97 2.83 -5.32
CA LEU A 85 8.88 1.44 -5.79
C LEU A 85 7.92 1.29 -6.99
N GLY A 86 6.79 2.00 -7.00
CA GLY A 86 5.80 1.95 -8.08
C GLY A 86 5.97 3.00 -9.20
N PHE A 87 6.53 4.18 -8.91
CA PHE A 87 6.47 5.35 -9.80
C PHE A 87 7.76 5.64 -10.57
N SER A 88 8.90 5.01 -10.24
CA SER A 88 10.19 5.31 -10.89
C SER A 88 10.22 4.93 -12.38
N ALA A 89 9.53 3.84 -12.72
CA ALA A 89 9.29 3.36 -14.08
C ALA A 89 8.57 4.39 -14.97
N MET A 90 7.43 4.85 -14.47
CA MET A 90 6.56 5.80 -15.12
C MET A 90 7.26 7.16 -15.27
N LYS A 91 7.98 7.61 -14.23
CA LYS A 91 8.82 8.81 -14.29
C LYS A 91 9.91 8.71 -15.36
N ALA A 92 10.53 7.55 -15.56
CA ALA A 92 11.57 7.38 -16.57
C ALA A 92 11.01 7.38 -18.01
N TRP A 93 9.85 6.78 -18.24
CA TRP A 93 9.18 6.83 -19.54
C TRP A 93 8.68 8.22 -19.90
N ILE A 94 8.07 8.95 -18.95
CA ILE A 94 7.64 10.34 -19.17
C ILE A 94 8.83 11.20 -19.62
N ARG A 95 10.01 10.98 -19.03
CA ARG A 95 11.23 11.72 -19.40
C ARG A 95 11.78 11.33 -20.79
N ARG A 96 11.64 10.06 -21.19
CA ARG A 96 12.08 9.57 -22.51
C ARG A 96 11.09 9.93 -23.64
N ASN A 97 9.82 10.11 -23.32
CA ASN A 97 8.76 10.44 -24.26
C ASN A 97 8.30 11.90 -24.13
N ARG A 98 9.20 12.79 -23.69
CA ARG A 98 8.90 14.17 -23.29
C ARG A 98 8.09 14.95 -24.32
N ASP A 99 8.48 14.89 -25.59
CA ASP A 99 7.85 15.71 -26.65
C ASP A 99 6.43 15.23 -26.96
N TYR A 100 6.20 13.92 -26.92
CA TYR A 100 4.87 13.31 -27.07
C TYR A 100 3.98 13.64 -25.87
N VAL A 101 4.49 13.46 -24.64
CA VAL A 101 3.79 13.79 -23.40
C VAL A 101 3.44 15.29 -23.33
N GLN A 102 4.34 16.16 -23.77
CA GLN A 102 4.09 17.61 -23.82
C GLN A 102 3.03 17.98 -24.87
N GLY A 103 2.93 17.21 -25.95
CA GLY A 103 1.86 17.33 -26.95
C GLY A 103 0.49 16.93 -26.41
N GLU A 104 0.38 15.75 -25.80
CA GLU A 104 -0.87 15.24 -25.21
C GLU A 104 -1.34 16.05 -24.00
N LEU A 105 -0.42 16.63 -23.23
CA LEU A 105 -0.75 17.52 -22.11
C LEU A 105 -1.03 18.97 -22.52
N SER A 106 -1.04 19.29 -23.83
CA SER A 106 -1.24 20.66 -24.32
C SER A 106 -2.68 21.18 -24.19
N GLY A 107 -3.64 20.29 -23.91
CA GLY A 107 -5.05 20.64 -23.68
C GLY A 107 -5.83 20.97 -24.95
N ARG A 108 -5.35 20.54 -26.12
CA ARG A 108 -6.07 20.66 -27.39
C ARG A 108 -7.19 19.62 -27.48
N ALA A 109 -8.19 19.89 -28.32
CA ALA A 109 -9.40 19.06 -28.43
C ALA A 109 -9.13 17.62 -28.93
N GLU A 110 -7.97 17.37 -29.55
CA GLU A 110 -7.56 16.05 -30.04
C GLU A 110 -6.73 15.24 -29.03
N CYS A 111 -6.36 15.82 -27.89
CA CYS A 111 -5.51 15.16 -26.90
C CYS A 111 -6.29 14.22 -25.99
N ASP A 112 -5.67 13.10 -25.61
CA ASP A 112 -6.19 12.17 -24.61
C ASP A 112 -5.11 11.80 -23.57
N PRO A 113 -4.88 12.67 -22.57
CA PRO A 113 -3.88 12.45 -21.55
C PRO A 113 -4.21 11.26 -20.64
N TYR A 114 -5.48 10.82 -20.58
CA TYR A 114 -5.85 9.66 -19.78
C TYR A 114 -5.42 8.36 -20.47
N SER A 115 -5.70 8.22 -21.77
CA SER A 115 -5.22 7.07 -22.55
C SER A 115 -3.68 7.05 -22.61
N MET A 116 -3.04 8.20 -22.80
CA MET A 116 -1.57 8.31 -22.74
C MET A 116 -0.98 7.83 -21.41
N LEU A 117 -1.58 8.20 -20.27
CA LEU A 117 -1.14 7.73 -18.96
C LEU A 117 -1.39 6.23 -18.76
N TRP A 118 -2.50 5.72 -19.28
CA TRP A 118 -2.80 4.28 -19.26
C TRP A 118 -1.80 3.46 -20.08
N ASP A 119 -1.48 3.90 -21.29
CA ASP A 119 -0.47 3.26 -22.14
C ASP A 119 0.92 3.33 -21.48
N ALA A 120 1.28 4.48 -20.88
CA ALA A 120 2.51 4.62 -20.13
C ALA A 120 2.61 3.62 -18.97
N VAL A 121 1.51 3.36 -18.23
CA VAL A 121 1.49 2.37 -17.15
C VAL A 121 1.70 0.96 -17.70
N TYR A 122 0.96 0.56 -18.74
CA TYR A 122 1.08 -0.79 -19.30
C TYR A 122 2.40 -1.05 -20.04
N GLU A 123 2.98 -0.05 -20.72
CA GLU A 123 4.26 -0.17 -21.41
C GLU A 123 5.46 -0.16 -20.45
N THR A 124 5.33 0.48 -19.29
CA THR A 124 6.45 0.64 -18.35
C THR A 124 6.42 -0.37 -17.23
N MET A 125 5.24 -0.84 -16.83
CA MET A 125 5.06 -1.87 -15.82
C MET A 125 4.89 -3.24 -16.48
N THR A 126 5.75 -3.54 -17.47
CA THR A 126 5.83 -4.86 -18.07
C THR A 126 6.51 -5.84 -17.12
N ALA A 127 6.24 -7.13 -17.29
CA ALA A 127 6.87 -8.18 -16.49
C ALA A 127 8.41 -8.13 -16.54
N GLU A 128 8.98 -7.71 -17.66
CA GLU A 128 10.43 -7.63 -17.88
C GLU A 128 11.07 -6.42 -17.17
N HIS A 129 10.37 -5.28 -17.12
CA HIS A 129 10.81 -4.13 -16.32
C HIS A 129 10.66 -4.39 -14.83
N ALA A 130 9.57 -5.02 -14.41
CA ALA A 130 9.39 -5.48 -13.04
C ALA A 130 10.56 -6.40 -12.65
N PHE A 131 10.86 -7.41 -13.48
CA PHE A 131 12.01 -8.30 -13.30
C PHE A 131 13.34 -7.53 -13.20
N GLY A 132 13.54 -6.51 -14.04
CA GLY A 132 14.72 -5.64 -13.97
C GLY A 132 14.84 -4.85 -12.66
N TRP A 133 13.73 -4.38 -12.08
CA TRP A 133 13.72 -3.71 -10.77
C TRP A 133 14.01 -4.70 -9.65
N PHE A 134 13.40 -5.88 -9.70
CA PHE A 134 13.71 -6.95 -8.75
C PHE A 134 15.19 -7.36 -8.83
N ARG A 135 15.76 -7.49 -10.04
CA ARG A 135 17.19 -7.79 -10.24
C ARG A 135 18.11 -6.71 -9.72
N HIS A 136 17.81 -5.44 -9.99
CA HIS A 136 18.63 -4.31 -9.55
C HIS A 136 18.61 -4.13 -8.02
N SER A 137 17.49 -4.50 -7.40
CA SER A 137 17.35 -4.57 -5.95
C SER A 137 17.85 -5.88 -5.34
N GLY A 138 18.35 -6.82 -6.15
CA GLY A 138 18.97 -8.07 -5.71
C GLY A 138 17.99 -9.20 -5.33
N TYR A 139 16.71 -9.07 -5.67
CA TYR A 139 15.67 -10.06 -5.39
C TYR A 139 15.64 -11.22 -6.40
N VAL A 140 16.22 -11.05 -7.60
CA VAL A 140 16.43 -12.10 -8.64
C VAL A 140 17.78 -11.96 -9.34
#